data_AF-A0A6N6WIK7-F1
#
_entry.id   AF-A0A6N6WIK7-F1
#
_cell.length_a   1.000
_cell.length_b   1.000
_cell.length_c   1.000
_cell.angle_alpha   90.00
_cell.angle_beta   90.00
_cell.angle_gamma   90.00
#
_symmetry.space_group_name_H-M   'P 1'
#
loop_
_entity.id
_entity.type
_entity.pdbx_description
1 polymer ?
#
loop_
_entity_poly.entity_id
_entity_poly.type
_entity_poly.pdbx_seq_one_letter_code
_entity_poly.pdbx_strand_id
1 'polypeptide(L)'
;MAEGRTRRDFDQLSERRREAMVMLDEGVSQADVARELSVSRQTVSRWARLKDEYADSEPWRRRALGRPGGLTDEQKTSLVRRLVDTYVRELGPRRKGSPKPVRWTLARVAGLMEAEFGVSYSLAHVRNILIAMVGNDHWLLSNVRFWARVIELAYPEWDGRVLVEDFDEHFNEEWVLDWRIIGELRRRLQSRREA
;
A
#
# COMPACT_ATOMS: atom_id res chain seq x y z
N MET A 1 -15.45 -29.19 -26.33
CA MET A 1 -15.06 -27.83 -25.90
C MET A 1 -14.08 -28.00 -24.75
N ALA A 2 -12.77 -27.93 -25.02
CA ALA A 2 -11.72 -28.12 -24.01
C ALA A 2 -11.42 -26.78 -23.34
N GLU A 3 -11.87 -26.62 -22.10
CA GLU A 3 -11.61 -25.44 -21.29
C GLU A 3 -10.15 -25.46 -20.80
N GLY A 4 -9.43 -24.36 -21.05
CA GLY A 4 -7.99 -24.23 -20.87
C GLY A 4 -7.53 -24.53 -19.44
N ARG A 5 -7.06 -25.75 -19.21
CA ARG A 5 -6.56 -26.30 -17.95
C ARG A 5 -5.16 -25.76 -17.58
N THR A 6 -5.02 -24.48 -17.25
CA THR A 6 -3.89 -24.02 -16.41
C THR A 6 -4.09 -22.61 -15.83
N ARG A 7 -5.03 -22.42 -14.91
CA ARG A 7 -4.93 -21.34 -13.93
C ARG A 7 -4.76 -22.01 -12.57
N ARG A 8 -3.52 -22.05 -12.06
CA ARG A 8 -3.25 -22.56 -10.71
C ARG A 8 -4.17 -21.80 -9.76
N ASP A 9 -5.06 -22.52 -9.06
CA ASP A 9 -5.95 -21.91 -8.09
C ASP A 9 -5.14 -21.57 -6.82
N PHE A 10 -4.66 -20.33 -6.79
CA PHE A 10 -3.76 -19.86 -5.74
C PHE A 10 -4.46 -19.68 -4.40
N ASP A 11 -5.77 -19.44 -4.42
CA ASP A 11 -6.55 -19.22 -3.21
C ASP A 11 -6.74 -20.58 -2.52
N GLN A 12 -7.17 -21.59 -3.28
CA GLN A 12 -7.23 -22.98 -2.78
C GLN A 12 -5.89 -23.49 -2.25
N LEU A 13 -4.77 -23.19 -2.93
CA LEU A 13 -3.45 -23.61 -2.46
C LEU A 13 -3.02 -22.88 -1.19
N SER A 14 -3.47 -21.64 -1.00
CA SER A 14 -3.19 -20.85 0.20
C SER A 14 -4.00 -21.34 1.39
N GLU A 15 -5.26 -21.72 1.16
CA GLU A 15 -6.14 -22.35 2.16
C GLU A 15 -5.58 -23.68 2.64
N ARG A 16 -5.28 -24.62 1.72
CA ARG A 16 -4.65 -25.90 2.07
C ARG A 16 -3.38 -25.72 2.89
N ARG A 17 -2.57 -24.72 2.55
CA ARG A 17 -1.33 -24.47 3.30
C ARG A 17 -1.60 -23.95 4.71
N ARG A 18 -2.60 -23.08 4.89
CA ARG A 18 -3.00 -22.60 6.22
C ARG A 18 -3.50 -23.76 7.08
N GLU A 19 -4.35 -24.61 6.52
CA GLU A 19 -4.87 -25.79 7.19
C GLU A 19 -3.74 -26.77 7.58
N ALA A 20 -2.77 -26.97 6.68
CA ALA A 20 -1.59 -27.76 6.99
C ALA A 20 -0.78 -27.21 8.18
N MET A 21 -0.66 -25.89 8.32
CA MET A 21 0.05 -25.31 9.47
C MET A 21 -0.64 -25.63 10.79
N VAL A 22 -1.97 -25.48 10.83
CA VAL A 22 -2.79 -25.79 12.01
C VAL A 22 -2.60 -27.26 12.39
N MET A 23 -2.74 -28.17 11.44
CA MET A 23 -2.55 -29.60 11.69
C MET A 23 -1.13 -29.95 12.18
N LEU A 24 -0.11 -29.29 11.61
CA LEU A 24 1.27 -29.49 12.05
C LEU A 24 1.54 -28.89 13.44
N ASP A 25 0.86 -27.81 13.83
CA ASP A 25 0.89 -27.25 15.20
C ASP A 25 0.19 -28.18 16.20
N GLU A 26 -0.88 -28.84 15.79
CA GLU A 26 -1.59 -29.86 16.58
C GLU A 26 -0.84 -31.20 16.67
N GLY A 27 0.34 -31.32 16.04
CA GLY A 27 1.18 -32.51 16.10
C GLY A 27 0.77 -33.63 15.14
N VAL A 28 -0.12 -33.36 14.17
CA VAL A 28 -0.51 -34.32 13.12
C VAL A 28 0.71 -34.64 12.26
N SER A 29 0.89 -35.92 11.93
CA SER A 29 2.05 -36.34 11.14
C SER A 29 2.00 -35.76 9.72
N GLN A 30 3.16 -35.42 9.14
CA GLN A 30 3.23 -34.89 7.76
C GLN A 30 2.59 -35.83 6.73
N ALA A 31 2.56 -37.14 7.00
CA ALA A 31 1.93 -38.12 6.13
C ALA A 31 0.40 -38.07 6.20
N ASP A 32 -0.16 -37.80 7.37
CA ASP A 32 -1.61 -37.65 7.57
C ASP A 32 -2.10 -36.32 7.01
N VAL A 33 -1.36 -35.23 7.25
CA VAL A 33 -1.61 -33.92 6.63
C VAL A 33 -1.63 -34.01 5.10
N ALA A 34 -0.70 -34.77 4.50
CA ALA A 34 -0.66 -34.96 3.05
C ALA A 34 -1.91 -35.70 2.52
N ARG A 35 -2.42 -36.69 3.27
CA ARG A 35 -3.61 -37.46 2.90
C ARG A 35 -4.87 -36.60 3.05
N GLU A 36 -5.02 -35.90 4.17
CA GLU A 36 -6.19 -35.07 4.44
C GLU A 36 -6.33 -33.95 3.40
N LEU A 37 -5.25 -33.23 3.13
CA LEU A 37 -5.27 -32.07 2.26
C LEU A 37 -5.09 -32.41 0.78
N SER A 38 -4.98 -33.70 0.45
CA SER A 38 -4.75 -34.21 -0.91
C SER A 38 -3.55 -33.54 -1.61
N VAL A 39 -2.45 -33.35 -0.88
CA VAL A 39 -1.19 -32.78 -1.39
C VAL A 39 -0.05 -33.80 -1.30
N SER A 40 1.03 -33.60 -2.05
CA SER A 40 2.17 -34.50 -1.96
C SER A 40 2.90 -34.36 -0.62
N ARG A 41 3.46 -35.47 -0.11
CA ARG A 41 4.30 -35.46 1.10
C ARG A 41 5.50 -34.50 0.99
N GLN A 42 6.08 -34.35 -0.20
CA GLN A 42 7.15 -33.37 -0.45
C GLN A 42 6.68 -31.93 -0.21
N THR A 43 5.43 -31.60 -0.57
CA THR A 43 4.85 -30.29 -0.31
C THR A 43 4.73 -30.03 1.18
N VAL A 44 4.19 -30.99 1.95
CA VAL A 44 4.06 -30.90 3.40
C VAL A 44 5.42 -30.83 4.10
N SER A 45 6.40 -31.65 3.67
CA SER A 45 7.76 -31.62 4.21
C SER A 45 8.43 -30.27 4.01
N ARG A 46 8.27 -29.66 2.83
CA ARG A 46 8.76 -28.30 2.57
C ARG A 46 8.07 -27.26 3.46
N TRP A 47 6.77 -27.40 3.68
CA TRP A 47 5.99 -26.53 4.56
C TRP A 47 6.44 -26.63 6.02
N ALA A 48 6.62 -27.85 6.53
CA ALA A 48 7.15 -28.10 7.87
C ALA A 48 8.57 -27.53 8.05
N ARG A 49 9.47 -27.75 7.08
CA ARG A 49 10.81 -27.16 7.12
C ARG A 49 10.78 -25.63 7.17
N LEU A 50 9.94 -24.99 6.35
CA LEU A 50 9.81 -23.53 6.37
C LEU A 50 9.27 -23.02 7.70
N LYS A 51 8.33 -23.74 8.31
CA LYS A 51 7.79 -23.44 9.63
C LYS A 51 8.89 -23.51 10.71
N ASP A 52 9.70 -24.57 10.71
CA ASP A 52 10.78 -24.77 11.69
C ASP A 52 11.92 -23.74 11.52
N GLU A 53 12.28 -23.41 10.27
CA GLU A 53 13.38 -22.50 9.95
C GLU A 53 13.08 -21.03 10.29
N TYR A 54 11.81 -20.62 10.32
CA TYR A 54 11.44 -19.27 10.70
C TYR A 54 10.20 -19.25 11.61
N ALA A 55 10.34 -19.73 12.84
CA ALA A 55 9.27 -19.78 13.83
C ALA A 55 8.63 -18.40 14.14
N ASP A 56 9.42 -17.32 14.10
CA ASP A 56 8.96 -15.95 14.41
C ASP A 56 8.43 -15.18 13.20
N SER A 57 8.49 -15.76 12.01
CA SER A 57 7.89 -15.18 10.81
C SER A 57 6.85 -16.16 10.23
N GLU A 58 6.02 -15.74 9.30
CA GLU A 58 5.07 -16.64 8.63
C GLU A 58 5.62 -17.03 7.24
N PRO A 59 6.82 -17.63 7.11
CA PRO A 59 7.50 -17.87 5.83
C PRO A 59 6.76 -18.89 4.97
N TRP A 60 5.85 -19.65 5.59
CA TRP A 60 4.93 -20.57 4.96
C TRP A 60 3.88 -19.82 4.14
N ARG A 61 3.55 -18.56 4.46
CA ARG A 61 2.64 -17.74 3.64
C ARG A 61 3.19 -17.60 2.23
N ARG A 62 2.27 -17.42 1.27
CA ARG A 62 2.62 -17.26 -0.15
C ARG A 62 3.60 -16.09 -0.29
N ARG A 63 4.82 -16.39 -0.73
CA ARG A 63 5.73 -15.37 -1.28
C ARG A 63 5.11 -14.81 -2.56
N ALA A 64 5.22 -13.50 -2.76
CA ALA A 64 4.86 -12.87 -4.02
C ALA A 64 5.58 -13.60 -5.16
N LEU A 65 4.83 -13.98 -6.20
CA LEU A 65 5.41 -14.60 -7.38
C LEU A 65 6.01 -13.51 -8.27
N GLY A 66 7.22 -13.76 -8.77
CA GLY A 66 7.92 -12.87 -9.70
C GLY A 66 9.12 -12.15 -9.09
N ARG A 67 9.74 -11.29 -9.90
CA ARG A 67 10.83 -10.41 -9.45
C ARG A 67 10.30 -9.48 -8.36
N PRO A 68 11.03 -9.25 -7.25
CA PRO A 68 10.68 -8.23 -6.28
C PRO A 68 10.39 -6.91 -6.98
N GLY A 69 9.39 -6.17 -6.49
CA GLY A 69 9.08 -4.85 -7.02
C GLY A 69 10.33 -3.96 -6.95
N GLY A 70 10.54 -3.12 -7.97
CA GLY A 70 11.73 -2.26 -8.05
C GLY A 70 11.85 -1.21 -6.93
N LEU A 71 10.80 -1.01 -6.12
CA LEU A 71 10.83 -0.19 -4.92
C LEU A 71 10.79 -1.07 -3.66
N THR A 72 11.80 -0.88 -2.81
CA THR A 72 11.85 -1.38 -1.43
C THR A 72 10.76 -0.72 -0.58
N ASP A 73 10.46 -1.28 0.59
CA ASP A 73 9.45 -0.72 1.49
C ASP A 73 9.90 0.65 2.04
N GLU A 74 11.21 0.83 2.28
CA GLU A 74 11.81 2.10 2.65
C GLU A 74 11.63 3.16 1.56
N GLN A 75 11.81 2.78 0.29
CA GLN A 75 11.59 3.68 -0.84
C GLN A 75 10.11 4.03 -1.00
N LYS A 76 9.17 3.12 -0.71
CA LYS A 76 7.73 3.43 -0.68
C LYS A 76 7.43 4.44 0.43
N THR A 77 7.96 4.28 1.63
CA THR A 77 7.79 5.26 2.71
C THR A 77 8.36 6.63 2.32
N SER A 78 9.54 6.64 1.68
CA SER A 78 10.14 7.87 1.17
C SER A 78 9.28 8.53 0.08
N LEU A 79 8.73 7.74 -0.84
CA LEU A 79 7.82 8.20 -1.88
C LEU A 79 6.57 8.87 -1.29
N VAL A 80 5.92 8.24 -0.29
CA VAL A 80 4.74 8.80 0.38
C VAL A 80 5.09 10.16 0.99
N ARG A 81 6.22 10.27 1.71
CA ARG A 81 6.68 11.56 2.26
C ARG A 81 6.91 12.60 1.17
N ARG A 82 7.59 12.25 0.08
CA ARG A 82 7.84 13.17 -1.05
C ARG A 82 6.55 13.63 -1.73
N LEU A 83 5.56 12.75 -1.87
CA LEU A 83 4.24 13.10 -2.39
C LEU A 83 3.55 14.12 -1.49
N VAL A 84 3.50 13.89 -0.17
CA VAL A 84 2.92 14.84 0.79
C VAL A 84 3.66 16.18 0.74
N ASP A 85 4.98 16.15 0.81
CA ASP A 85 5.80 17.36 0.86
C ASP A 85 5.57 18.24 -0.37
N THR A 86 5.51 17.63 -1.55
CA THR A 86 5.27 18.34 -2.82
C THR A 86 3.82 18.83 -2.91
N TYR A 87 2.86 18.00 -2.51
CA TYR A 87 1.44 18.35 -2.50
C TYR A 87 1.14 19.54 -1.57
N VAL A 88 1.64 19.51 -0.32
CA VAL A 88 1.42 20.58 0.68
C VAL A 88 2.04 21.91 0.26
N ARG A 89 3.18 21.87 -0.44
CA ARG A 89 3.83 23.06 -1.02
C ARG A 89 2.96 23.70 -2.09
N GLU A 90 2.36 22.89 -2.95
CA GLU A 90 1.55 23.36 -4.08
C GLU A 90 0.11 23.72 -3.73
N LEU A 91 -0.44 23.11 -2.67
CA LEU A 91 -1.79 23.39 -2.19
C LEU A 91 -1.95 24.86 -1.74
N GLY A 92 -0.86 25.53 -1.37
CA GLY A 92 -0.86 26.95 -0.98
C GLY A 92 -1.68 27.23 0.30
N PRO A 93 -1.58 28.43 0.91
CA PRO A 93 -2.43 28.79 2.04
C PRO A 93 -3.90 28.94 1.61
N ARG A 94 -4.85 28.50 2.45
CA ARG A 94 -6.28 28.73 2.22
C ARG A 94 -6.54 30.24 2.26
N ARG A 95 -6.67 30.86 1.08
CA ARG A 95 -7.13 32.25 0.91
C ARG A 95 -8.24 32.27 -0.12
N LYS A 96 -9.27 33.10 0.10
CA LYS A 96 -10.35 33.34 -0.85
C LYS A 96 -9.75 33.84 -2.17
N GLY A 97 -9.98 33.12 -3.28
CA GLY A 97 -9.41 33.44 -4.59
C GLY A 97 -8.02 32.85 -4.88
N SER A 98 -7.50 31.95 -4.02
CA SER A 98 -6.27 31.21 -4.35
C SER A 98 -6.47 30.37 -5.62
N PRO A 99 -5.45 30.27 -6.49
CA PRO A 99 -5.51 29.36 -7.63
C PRO A 99 -5.86 27.95 -7.17
N LYS A 100 -6.69 27.25 -7.94
CA LYS A 100 -6.95 25.83 -7.69
C LYS A 100 -5.61 25.09 -7.71
N PRO A 101 -5.36 24.17 -6.76
CA PRO A 101 -4.11 23.42 -6.72
C PRO A 101 -3.90 22.65 -8.03
N VAL A 102 -2.63 22.53 -8.44
CA VAL A 102 -2.24 21.78 -9.63
C VAL A 102 -2.73 20.34 -9.50
N ARG A 103 -3.45 19.85 -10.52
CA ARG A 103 -3.92 18.46 -10.55
C ARG A 103 -2.73 17.51 -10.65
N TRP A 104 -2.65 16.57 -9.71
CA TRP A 104 -1.65 15.52 -9.75
C TRP A 104 -2.04 14.42 -10.74
N THR A 105 -1.08 13.98 -11.55
CA THR A 105 -1.28 12.93 -12.56
C THR A 105 -0.32 11.77 -12.31
N LEU A 106 -0.66 10.58 -12.82
CA LEU A 106 0.22 9.39 -12.73
C LEU A 106 1.58 9.63 -13.40
N ALA A 107 1.62 10.39 -14.50
CA ALA A 107 2.87 10.72 -15.19
C ALA A 107 3.79 11.57 -14.31
N ARG A 108 3.22 12.47 -13.51
CA ARG A 108 3.96 13.27 -12.56
C ARG A 108 4.55 12.43 -11.43
N VAL A 109 3.78 11.47 -10.91
CA VAL A 109 4.26 10.52 -9.91
C VAL A 109 5.35 9.62 -10.51
N ALA A 110 5.23 9.19 -11.77
CA ALA A 110 6.26 8.42 -12.45
C ALA A 110 7.58 9.20 -12.55
N GLY A 111 7.52 10.47 -12.97
CA GLY A 111 8.70 11.35 -13.01
C GLY A 111 9.31 11.59 -11.63
N LEU A 112 8.49 11.69 -10.58
CA LEU A 112 8.99 11.76 -9.20
C LEU A 112 9.71 10.47 -8.79
N MET A 113 9.15 9.29 -9.08
CA MET A 113 9.80 8.00 -8.78
C MET A 113 11.14 7.85 -9.51
N GLU A 114 11.20 8.26 -10.77
CA GLU A 114 12.42 8.21 -11.57
C GLU A 114 13.47 9.19 -11.03
N ALA A 115 13.09 10.42 -10.70
CA ALA A 115 14.01 11.42 -10.16
C ALA A 115 14.55 11.06 -8.77
N GLU A 116 13.71 10.47 -7.91
CA GLU A 116 14.07 10.18 -6.51
C GLU A 116 14.77 8.83 -6.33
N PHE A 117 14.42 7.83 -7.15
CA PHE A 117 14.88 6.45 -6.95
C PHE A 117 15.60 5.87 -8.17
N GLY A 118 15.63 6.58 -9.31
CA GLY A 118 16.20 6.07 -10.56
C GLY A 118 15.39 4.93 -11.18
N VAL A 119 14.15 4.72 -10.73
CA VAL A 119 13.29 3.63 -11.20
C VAL A 119 12.14 4.17 -12.05
N SER A 120 12.13 3.79 -13.32
CA SER A 120 11.06 4.14 -14.24
C SER A 120 9.98 3.07 -14.28
N TYR A 121 8.72 3.49 -14.26
CA TYR A 121 7.55 2.63 -14.29
C TYR A 121 6.54 3.10 -15.33
N SER A 122 5.80 2.15 -15.91
CA SER A 122 4.62 2.49 -16.71
C SER A 122 3.52 3.09 -15.83
N LEU A 123 2.67 3.93 -16.40
CA LEU A 123 1.57 4.59 -15.66
C LEU A 123 0.63 3.59 -14.97
N ALA A 124 0.38 2.44 -15.60
CA ALA A 124 -0.41 1.37 -15.02
C ALA A 124 0.27 0.78 -13.77
N HIS A 125 1.58 0.62 -13.81
CA HIS A 125 2.33 0.11 -12.66
C HIS A 125 2.40 1.13 -11.52
N VAL A 126 2.60 2.42 -11.84
CA VAL A 126 2.51 3.50 -10.85
C VAL A 126 1.15 3.51 -10.16
N ARG A 127 0.06 3.39 -10.93
CA ARG A 127 -1.29 3.26 -10.38
C ARG A 127 -1.40 2.09 -9.40
N ASN A 128 -0.91 0.91 -9.79
CA ASN A 128 -0.98 -0.28 -8.94
C ASN A 128 -0.17 -0.13 -7.66
N ILE A 129 1.01 0.51 -7.72
CA ILE A 129 1.80 0.84 -6.53
C ILE A 129 1.00 1.76 -5.60
N LEU A 130 0.39 2.84 -6.13
CA LEU A 130 -0.42 3.76 -5.33
C LEU A 130 -1.62 3.06 -4.69
N ILE A 131 -2.35 2.22 -5.42
CA ILE A 131 -3.49 1.44 -4.89
C ILE A 131 -3.02 0.49 -3.80
N ALA A 132 -1.90 -0.21 -4.01
CA ALA A 132 -1.36 -1.15 -3.03
C ALA A 132 -0.95 -0.46 -1.71
N MET A 133 -0.53 0.82 -1.77
CA MET A 133 -0.16 1.59 -0.59
C MET A 133 -1.38 2.17 0.16
N VAL A 134 -2.34 2.73 -0.58
CA VAL A 134 -3.45 3.53 -0.01
C VAL A 134 -4.72 2.70 0.22
N GLY A 135 -4.88 1.59 -0.49
CA GLY A 135 -6.14 0.85 -0.58
C GLY A 135 -6.92 1.20 -1.86
N ASN A 136 -7.98 0.43 -2.14
CA ASN A 136 -8.69 0.48 -3.42
C ASN A 136 -9.62 1.70 -3.52
N ASP A 137 -9.07 2.88 -3.85
CA ASP A 137 -9.81 4.10 -4.16
C ASP A 137 -9.78 4.38 -5.68
N HIS A 138 -10.94 4.66 -6.26
CA HIS A 138 -11.12 4.81 -7.71
C HIS A 138 -10.80 6.24 -8.21
N TRP A 139 -10.63 7.22 -7.31
CA TRP A 139 -10.33 8.62 -7.66
C TRP A 139 -8.94 9.09 -7.17
N LEU A 140 -7.93 8.24 -7.27
CA LEU A 140 -6.52 8.53 -6.91
C LEU A 140 -6.03 9.91 -7.38
N LEU A 141 -5.19 10.56 -6.57
CA LEU A 141 -4.54 11.86 -6.83
C LEU A 141 -5.47 13.09 -6.97
N SER A 142 -6.75 12.89 -7.29
CA SER A 142 -7.78 13.96 -7.36
C SER A 142 -8.73 13.95 -6.16
N ASN A 143 -8.84 12.82 -5.46
CA ASN A 143 -9.68 12.67 -4.27
C ASN A 143 -8.96 13.17 -3.02
N VAL A 144 -9.67 13.93 -2.19
CA VAL A 144 -9.19 14.40 -0.89
C VAL A 144 -8.87 13.23 0.06
N ARG A 145 -9.64 12.14 -0.02
CA ARG A 145 -9.45 10.94 0.79
C ARG A 145 -8.14 10.22 0.47
N PHE A 146 -7.75 10.20 -0.80
CA PHE A 146 -6.45 9.71 -1.21
C PHE A 146 -5.33 10.51 -0.53
N TRP A 147 -5.39 11.84 -0.59
CA TRP A 147 -4.36 12.69 0.01
C TRP A 147 -4.34 12.61 1.52
N ALA A 148 -5.50 12.49 2.17
CA ALA A 148 -5.57 12.23 3.60
C ALA A 148 -4.84 10.94 3.97
N ARG A 149 -5.15 9.84 3.28
CA ARG A 149 -4.50 8.56 3.55
C ARG A 149 -3.00 8.58 3.29
N VAL A 150 -2.55 9.27 2.24
CA VAL A 150 -1.12 9.47 1.97
C VAL A 150 -0.45 10.29 3.09
N ILE A 151 -1.13 11.30 3.65
CA ILE A 151 -0.63 12.07 4.81
C ILE A 151 -0.53 11.18 6.05
N GLU A 152 -1.55 10.39 6.35
CA GLU A 152 -1.57 9.47 7.50
C GLU A 152 -0.46 8.42 7.41
N LEU A 153 -0.18 7.90 6.21
CA LEU A 153 0.93 6.96 5.98
C LEU A 153 2.30 7.62 6.17
N ALA A 154 2.45 8.90 5.81
CA ALA A 154 3.71 9.63 6.01
C ALA A 154 3.90 10.09 7.46
N TYR A 155 2.80 10.42 8.15
CA TYR A 155 2.74 11.04 9.47
C TYR A 155 1.67 10.33 10.32
N PRO A 156 1.99 9.13 10.87
CA PRO A 156 1.04 8.32 11.62
C PRO A 156 0.47 9.01 12.86
N GLU A 157 1.10 10.08 13.36
CA GLU A 157 0.58 10.88 14.47
C GLU A 157 -0.78 11.56 14.17
N TRP A 158 -1.16 11.63 12.89
CA TRP A 158 -2.43 12.22 12.43
C TRP A 158 -3.41 11.20 11.85
N ASP A 159 -3.16 9.90 12.01
CA ASP A 159 -4.06 8.84 11.55
C ASP A 159 -5.51 9.07 12.00
N GLY A 160 -6.45 9.09 11.05
CA GLY A 160 -7.87 9.34 11.28
C GLY A 160 -8.26 10.79 11.60
N ARG A 161 -7.31 11.74 11.58
CA ARG A 161 -7.54 13.15 11.92
C ARG A 161 -7.37 14.11 10.75
N VAL A 162 -6.90 13.60 9.60
CA VAL A 162 -6.57 14.45 8.44
C VAL A 162 -7.82 14.91 7.68
N LEU A 163 -8.90 14.11 7.70
CA LEU A 163 -10.18 14.47 7.10
C LEU A 163 -11.11 15.11 8.12
N VAL A 164 -11.70 16.24 7.74
CA VAL A 164 -12.75 16.94 8.49
C VAL A 164 -13.92 17.26 7.56
N GLU A 165 -15.13 17.30 8.10
CA GLU A 165 -16.32 17.72 7.37
C GLU A 165 -16.34 19.27 7.30
N ASP A 166 -16.40 19.85 6.11
CA ASP A 166 -16.58 21.30 5.93
C ASP A 166 -18.09 21.59 5.86
N PHE A 167 -18.66 22.07 6.96
CA PHE A 167 -20.04 22.56 6.99
C PHE A 167 -20.08 24.00 6.45
N ASP A 168 -19.92 24.18 5.14
CA ASP A 168 -20.25 25.47 4.51
C ASP A 168 -21.77 25.56 4.31
N GLU A 169 -22.36 26.75 4.45
CA GLU A 169 -23.83 27.00 4.51
C GLU A 169 -24.58 26.62 3.21
N HIS A 170 -23.90 26.04 2.23
CA HIS A 170 -24.41 25.62 0.93
C HIS A 170 -24.33 24.08 0.77
N PHE A 171 -25.15 23.35 1.52
CA PHE A 171 -25.61 21.96 1.27
C PHE A 171 -24.74 21.07 0.36
N ASN A 172 -23.50 20.82 0.76
CA ASN A 172 -22.74 19.66 0.28
C ASN A 172 -21.81 19.22 1.40
N GLU A 173 -21.99 18.00 1.91
CA GLU A 173 -21.10 17.37 2.89
C GLU A 173 -19.76 17.05 2.20
N GLU A 174 -18.93 18.08 2.00
CA GLU A 174 -17.64 17.94 1.33
C GLU A 174 -16.55 17.71 2.39
N TRP A 175 -16.01 16.50 2.39
CA TRP A 175 -14.83 16.19 3.21
C TRP A 175 -13.65 17.02 2.71
N VAL A 176 -12.94 17.68 3.63
CA VAL A 176 -11.75 18.47 3.33
C VAL A 176 -10.58 18.01 4.18
N LEU A 177 -9.36 18.38 3.78
CA LEU A 177 -8.18 18.20 4.63
C LEU A 177 -8.21 19.22 5.77
N ASP A 178 -7.86 18.80 6.99
CA ASP A 178 -7.68 19.71 8.12
C ASP A 178 -6.56 20.71 7.81
N TRP A 179 -6.95 21.95 7.52
CA TRP A 179 -6.02 23.02 7.16
C TRP A 179 -5.06 23.39 8.28
N ARG A 180 -5.37 23.07 9.54
CA ARG A 180 -4.42 23.21 10.66
C ARG A 180 -3.26 22.23 10.52
N ILE A 181 -3.56 20.98 10.13
CA ILE A 181 -2.54 19.95 9.87
C ILE A 181 -1.71 20.32 8.64
N ILE A 182 -2.36 20.75 7.56
CA ILE A 182 -1.67 21.23 6.35
C ILE A 182 -0.75 22.42 6.67
N GLY A 183 -1.20 23.35 7.51
CA GLY A 183 -0.40 24.48 7.97
C GLY A 183 0.81 24.07 8.81
N GLU A 184 0.64 23.08 9.70
CA GLU A 184 1.73 22.52 10.51
C GLU A 184 2.77 21.80 9.64
N LEU A 185 2.32 20.96 8.70
CA LEU A 185 3.19 20.31 7.71
C LEU A 185 4.03 21.33 6.96
N ARG A 186 3.42 22.43 6.51
CA ARG A 186 4.13 23.48 5.80
C ARG A 186 5.22 24.11 6.66
N ARG A 187 4.94 24.43 7.93
CA ARG A 187 5.94 24.98 8.85
C ARG A 187 7.12 24.03 9.04
N ARG A 188 6.85 22.74 9.20
CA ARG A 188 7.90 21.70 9.31
C ARG A 188 8.77 21.64 8.06
N LEU A 189 8.16 21.72 6.87
CA LEU A 189 8.89 21.71 5.60
C LEU A 189 9.75 22.94 5.37
N GLN A 190 9.32 24.10 5.87
CA GLN A 190 10.08 25.34 5.78
C GLN A 190 11.28 25.31 6.73
N SER A 191 11.08 24.83 7.96
CA SER A 191 12.15 24.67 8.97
C SER A 191 13.25 23.71 8.52
N ARG A 192 12.89 22.62 7.82
CA ARG A 192 13.85 21.63 7.26
C ARG A 192 14.69 22.18 6.09
N ARG A 193 14.36 23.37 5.57
CA ARG A 193 15.09 24.02 4.47
C ARG A 193 16.09 25.06 4.96
N GLU A 194 15.96 25.50 6.21
CA GLU A 194 16.77 26.55 6.83
C GLU A 194 17.85 25.99 7.76
N ALA A 195 17.86 24.68 7.99
CA ALA A 195 18.88 23.91 8.72
C ALA A 195 19.76 23.12 7.74
#